data_AF-B5EV97-F1
#
_entry.id   AF-B5EV97-F1
#
_cell.length_a   1.000
_cell.length_b   1.000
_cell.length_c   1.000
_cell.angle_alpha   90.00
_cell.angle_beta   90.00
_cell.angle_gamma   90.00
#
_symmetry.space_group_name_H-M   'P 1'
#
loop_
_entity.id
_entity.type
_entity.pdbx_description
1 polymer ?
#
loop_
_entity_poly.entity_id
_entity_poly.type
_entity_poly.pdbx_seq_one_letter_code
_entity_poly.pdbx_strand_id
1 'polypeptide(L)'
;MSDRCIPCEKSKNWIELDFRDENNQSYEGFDVIIEDASGAIQTVNLTSGINHIEGIASGPVKVTIDTQTLIDVVEDRDKRLDSETSLVPEFAKEALGGPEQNQSKKYLHATLGDLWSNNPDYEFLEEHNKGKLGNVTFVHNESYVIEVLDFTKQEIRFGVFFDGTGNNSFNADFGAMCEDEASVPDEVQDICDDLSEFSEKNRGSYDNSVTNIGRLSKAYDSEKENIFSIYMEGVGTKALEEDQRFPDMGLGVGDRGVISISQLAGEKLVALIIENKINHNLSKFVFDIFGFSRGAATARHFANEIHKKVSGLVYEKLQLNSSSKVSINFIGLYDTVAAIGCIKDLLDTTDENNHGINLYLPKDIANKVVHFTAHHECRDNFALNSVAPEHQEIALLGVHSDIGGGYKDPKDSVLIMKPYLRTISEDDWHAAQNFNNKAIEKIEEMKQEFLPYVVSSSCFSQNNVVKTRLTNKHYRFRATLSMTRDISPDLQLLSFNLMHKIATDNNVPLLTNTLIFDGRLAELYLCYEDTYNHSKNISGLSIIKEVPESLSSYVLKHYVHCSDHWALDSGMYTMKPKINQYGERERQVWLHKKQKGYPF
;
A
#
# COMPACT_ATOMS: atom_id res chain seq x y z
N MET A 1 8.68 75.35 -16.27
CA MET A 1 7.59 74.60 -15.61
C MET A 1 6.29 75.22 -16.06
N SER A 2 5.47 74.44 -16.75
CA SER A 2 4.09 74.79 -17.14
C SER A 2 3.19 73.87 -16.32
N ASP A 3 2.59 74.41 -15.26
CA ASP A 3 1.86 73.64 -14.23
C ASP A 3 0.42 73.29 -14.61
N ARG A 4 0.15 72.98 -15.88
CA ARG A 4 -1.18 72.54 -16.34
C ARG A 4 -1.10 71.52 -17.47
N CYS A 5 -0.60 70.32 -17.15
CA CYS A 5 -1.06 69.11 -17.84
C CYS A 5 -2.11 68.44 -16.94
N ILE A 6 -3.37 68.55 -17.32
CA ILE A 6 -4.42 67.65 -16.82
C ILE A 6 -4.19 66.33 -17.57
N PRO A 7 -4.16 65.15 -16.92
CA PRO A 7 -4.15 63.90 -17.66
C PRO A 7 -5.46 63.82 -18.48
N CYS A 8 -5.35 63.95 -19.81
CA CYS A 8 -6.45 63.75 -20.74
C CYS A 8 -6.73 62.26 -21.00
N GLU A 9 -6.53 61.39 -20.01
CA GLU A 9 -6.79 59.96 -20.16
C GLU A 9 -8.29 59.71 -20.01
N LYS A 10 -9.03 59.97 -21.08
CA LYS A 10 -10.29 59.26 -21.28
C LYS A 10 -9.90 57.83 -21.62
N SER A 11 -10.00 56.92 -20.66
CA SER A 11 -9.78 55.47 -20.81
C SER A 11 -10.84 54.87 -21.74
N LYS A 12 -10.72 55.16 -23.04
CA LYS A 12 -11.61 54.70 -24.11
C LYS A 12 -10.98 53.59 -24.94
N ASN A 13 -9.75 53.21 -24.63
CA ASN A 13 -9.09 52.13 -25.33
C ASN A 13 -9.49 50.79 -24.70
N TRP A 14 -9.23 49.74 -25.46
CA TRP A 14 -9.57 48.38 -25.10
C TRP A 14 -8.40 47.46 -25.39
N ILE A 15 -8.48 46.21 -24.95
CA ILE A 15 -7.59 45.13 -25.37
C ILE A 15 -8.40 43.84 -25.38
N GLU A 16 -8.15 42.97 -26.36
CA GLU A 16 -8.75 41.64 -26.42
C GLU A 16 -7.69 40.57 -26.18
N LEU A 17 -7.98 39.63 -25.29
CA LEU A 17 -7.07 38.55 -24.90
C LEU A 17 -7.77 37.18 -25.03
N ASP A 18 -7.18 36.26 -25.78
CA ASP A 18 -7.60 34.86 -25.92
C ASP A 18 -6.42 33.95 -25.57
N PHE A 19 -6.43 33.40 -24.36
CA PHE A 19 -5.38 32.48 -23.88
C PHE A 19 -5.73 31.05 -24.28
N ARG A 20 -4.77 30.36 -24.90
CA ARG A 20 -4.95 28.99 -25.40
C ARG A 20 -3.77 28.10 -25.03
N ASP A 21 -4.04 26.82 -24.80
CA ASP A 21 -3.02 25.78 -24.66
C ASP A 21 -2.44 25.38 -26.04
N GLU A 22 -1.41 24.55 -26.04
CA GLU A 22 -0.74 24.12 -27.29
C GLU A 22 -1.65 23.26 -28.18
N ASN A 23 -2.73 22.71 -27.62
CA ASN A 23 -3.76 21.94 -28.32
C ASN A 23 -4.96 22.80 -28.77
N ASN A 24 -4.78 24.12 -28.77
CA ASN A 24 -5.76 25.09 -29.23
C ASN A 24 -7.10 25.01 -28.47
N GLN A 25 -7.07 24.72 -27.17
CA GLN A 25 -8.21 24.88 -26.26
C GLN A 25 -8.07 26.16 -25.43
N SER A 26 -9.19 26.83 -25.19
CA SER A 26 -9.19 28.06 -24.38
C SER A 26 -8.87 27.76 -22.91
N TYR A 27 -8.14 28.66 -22.28
CA TYR A 27 -8.07 28.81 -20.83
C TYR A 27 -9.26 29.62 -20.31
N GLU A 28 -9.80 29.27 -19.13
CA GLU A 28 -10.92 29.97 -18.51
C GLU A 28 -10.95 29.77 -16.98
N GLY A 29 -11.73 30.59 -16.28
CA GLY A 29 -12.07 30.38 -14.86
C GLY A 29 -11.09 30.95 -13.85
N PHE A 30 -10.10 31.74 -14.26
CA PHE A 30 -9.12 32.37 -13.35
C PHE A 30 -8.90 33.85 -13.66
N ASP A 31 -8.34 34.57 -12.68
CA ASP A 31 -8.15 36.01 -12.75
C ASP A 31 -6.84 36.40 -13.45
N VAL A 32 -6.95 37.37 -14.36
CA VAL A 32 -5.84 38.05 -15.02
C VAL A 32 -5.79 39.50 -14.53
N ILE A 33 -4.60 39.96 -14.18
CA ILE A 33 -4.32 41.32 -13.73
C ILE A 33 -3.77 42.12 -14.92
N ILE A 34 -4.45 43.21 -15.23
CA ILE A 34 -4.12 44.12 -16.33
C ILE A 34 -3.72 45.47 -15.72
N GLU A 35 -2.47 45.87 -15.94
CA GLU A 35 -1.92 47.15 -15.53
C GLU A 35 -1.68 47.99 -16.79
N ASP A 36 -2.38 49.12 -16.92
CA ASP A 36 -2.25 50.01 -18.08
C ASP A 36 -1.09 51.01 -17.95
N ALA A 37 -0.87 51.81 -18.99
CA ALA A 37 0.22 52.78 -19.05
C ALA A 37 0.13 53.89 -17.97
N SER A 38 -1.04 54.10 -17.36
CA SER A 38 -1.24 55.05 -16.26
C SER A 38 -0.93 54.43 -14.88
N GLY A 39 -0.73 53.12 -14.83
CA GLY A 39 -0.60 52.31 -13.61
C GLY A 39 -1.95 51.89 -13.01
N ALA A 40 -3.06 52.08 -13.74
CA ALA A 40 -4.36 51.59 -13.29
C ALA A 40 -4.43 50.07 -13.44
N ILE A 41 -4.89 49.39 -12.38
CA ILE A 41 -4.99 47.93 -12.31
C ILE A 41 -6.45 47.51 -12.43
N GLN A 42 -6.71 46.57 -13.34
CA GLN A 42 -7.99 45.88 -13.49
C GLN A 42 -7.79 44.37 -13.35
N THR A 43 -8.66 43.71 -12.61
CA THR A 43 -8.69 42.25 -12.50
C THR A 43 -9.86 41.72 -13.31
N VAL A 44 -9.59 40.78 -14.21
CA VAL A 44 -10.60 40.20 -15.12
C VAL A 44 -10.57 38.69 -14.99
N ASN A 45 -11.73 38.11 -14.67
CA ASN A 45 -11.89 36.66 -14.68
C ASN A 45 -12.03 36.19 -16.13
N LEU A 46 -11.14 35.30 -16.59
CA LEU A 46 -11.14 34.81 -17.96
C LEU A 46 -12.34 33.91 -18.24
N THR A 47 -12.96 34.15 -19.38
CA THR A 47 -13.94 33.26 -20.00
C THR A 47 -13.32 32.56 -21.21
N SER A 48 -13.84 31.41 -21.62
CA SER A 48 -13.33 30.72 -22.81
C SER A 48 -13.42 31.60 -24.06
N GLY A 49 -12.29 31.75 -24.75
CA GLY A 49 -12.14 32.49 -25.99
C GLY A 49 -11.72 33.94 -25.78
N ILE A 50 -12.26 34.85 -26.59
CA ILE A 50 -11.86 36.26 -26.59
C ILE A 50 -12.47 36.99 -25.39
N ASN A 51 -11.61 37.58 -24.58
CA ASN A 51 -11.99 38.45 -23.47
C ASN A 51 -11.72 39.91 -23.85
N HIS A 52 -12.78 40.70 -24.01
CA HIS A 52 -12.71 42.13 -24.34
C HIS A 52 -12.67 42.98 -23.06
N ILE A 53 -11.57 43.70 -22.85
CA ILE A 53 -11.34 44.56 -21.69
C ILE A 53 -11.34 46.02 -22.11
N GLU A 54 -12.21 46.83 -21.53
CA GLU A 54 -12.30 48.26 -21.78
C GLU A 54 -11.65 49.10 -20.67
N GLY A 55 -11.65 50.42 -20.83
CA GLY A 55 -11.18 51.32 -19.78
C GLY A 55 -9.64 51.44 -19.70
N ILE A 56 -8.93 51.14 -20.80
CA ILE A 56 -7.47 51.10 -20.83
C ILE A 56 -6.88 52.47 -21.22
N ALA A 57 -5.87 52.95 -20.49
CA ALA A 57 -5.08 54.11 -20.88
C ALA A 57 -4.29 53.86 -22.19
N SER A 58 -3.96 54.93 -22.92
CA SER A 58 -3.20 54.77 -24.17
C SER A 58 -1.74 54.44 -23.84
N GLY A 59 -1.30 53.25 -24.18
CA GLY A 59 0.10 52.85 -24.15
C GLY A 59 0.30 51.34 -23.99
N PRO A 60 1.48 50.90 -23.53
CA PRO A 60 1.73 49.50 -23.23
C PRO A 60 0.82 49.03 -22.09
N VAL A 61 0.45 47.75 -22.16
CA VAL A 61 -0.36 47.06 -21.16
C VAL A 61 0.48 45.91 -20.61
N LYS A 62 0.49 45.76 -19.30
CA LYS A 62 1.11 44.63 -18.63
C LYS A 62 0.02 43.66 -18.21
N VAL A 63 0.15 42.43 -18.65
CA VAL A 63 -0.79 41.34 -18.37
C VAL A 63 -0.06 40.34 -17.49
N THR A 64 -0.60 40.07 -16.31
CA THR A 64 -0.01 39.14 -15.34
C THR A 64 -1.06 38.25 -14.71
N ILE A 65 -0.67 37.05 -14.31
CA ILE A 65 -1.50 36.05 -13.64
C ILE A 65 -0.81 35.68 -12.33
N ASP A 66 -1.60 35.36 -11.30
CA ASP A 66 -1.04 34.79 -10.08
C ASP A 66 -0.17 33.56 -10.42
N THR A 67 1.05 33.52 -9.86
CA THR A 67 2.09 32.58 -10.32
C THR A 67 1.66 31.13 -10.08
N GLN A 68 1.10 30.82 -8.90
CA GLN A 68 0.66 29.46 -8.59
C GLN A 68 -0.58 29.09 -9.42
N THR A 69 -1.51 30.02 -9.58
CA THR A 69 -2.70 29.82 -10.42
C THR A 69 -2.31 29.48 -11.86
N LEU A 70 -1.37 30.23 -12.47
CA LEU A 70 -0.89 29.97 -13.83
C LEU A 70 -0.22 28.60 -13.96
N ILE A 71 0.62 28.23 -13.01
CA ILE A 71 1.29 26.93 -12.98
C ILE A 71 0.24 25.81 -12.90
N ASP A 72 -0.74 25.93 -11.99
CA ASP A 72 -1.77 24.92 -11.76
C ASP A 72 -2.66 24.72 -13.01
N VAL A 73 -3.08 25.80 -13.69
CA VAL A 73 -3.96 25.67 -14.88
C VAL A 73 -3.22 25.10 -16.10
N VAL A 74 -1.94 25.43 -16.27
CA VAL A 74 -1.12 24.91 -17.38
C VAL A 74 -0.78 23.44 -17.17
N GLU A 75 -0.42 23.06 -15.93
CA GLU A 75 -0.04 21.68 -15.61
C GLU A 75 -1.19 20.66 -15.76
N ASP A 76 -2.44 21.12 -15.72
CA ASP A 76 -3.62 20.29 -15.92
C ASP A 76 -3.96 20.07 -17.41
N ARG A 77 -3.18 20.64 -18.34
CA ARG A 77 -3.33 20.45 -19.78
C ARG A 77 -2.36 19.40 -20.32
N ASP A 78 -2.81 18.68 -21.34
CA ASP A 78 -1.93 17.80 -22.11
C ASP A 78 -0.98 18.65 -22.94
N LYS A 79 0.33 18.38 -22.82
CA LYS A 79 1.34 19.00 -23.68
C LYS A 79 1.18 18.48 -25.12
N ARG A 80 1.31 19.35 -26.12
CA ARG A 80 1.31 18.93 -27.53
C ARG A 80 2.52 18.04 -27.82
N LEU A 81 2.36 17.05 -28.69
CA LEU A 81 3.49 16.23 -29.14
C LEU A 81 4.47 17.06 -29.96
N ASP A 82 5.77 16.95 -29.68
CA ASP A 82 6.82 17.70 -30.40
C ASP A 82 6.81 17.48 -31.93
N SER A 83 6.25 16.36 -32.38
CA SER A 83 6.09 16.03 -33.80
C SER A 83 4.93 16.75 -34.50
N GLU A 84 3.97 17.26 -33.74
CA GLU A 84 2.79 17.95 -34.27
C GLU A 84 3.07 19.44 -34.42
N THR A 85 2.38 20.13 -35.33
CA THR A 85 2.48 21.60 -35.47
C THR A 85 1.34 22.27 -34.73
N SER A 86 1.62 23.34 -33.99
CA SER A 86 0.57 24.14 -33.34
C SER A 86 -0.43 24.67 -34.36
N LEU A 87 -1.72 24.52 -34.06
CA LEU A 87 -2.84 25.04 -34.85
C LEU A 87 -3.22 26.47 -34.45
N VAL A 88 -2.71 26.97 -33.32
CA VAL A 88 -3.06 28.29 -32.79
C VAL A 88 -2.65 29.45 -33.74
N PRO A 89 -1.48 29.43 -34.42
CA PRO A 89 -1.14 30.45 -35.40
C PRO A 89 -2.09 30.52 -36.61
N GLU A 90 -2.69 29.40 -37.01
CA GLU A 90 -3.67 29.36 -38.09
C GLU A 90 -5.03 29.85 -37.60
N PHE A 91 -5.48 29.38 -36.43
CA PHE A 91 -6.67 29.87 -35.74
C PHE A 91 -6.65 31.39 -35.48
N ALA A 92 -5.49 31.95 -35.17
CA ALA A 92 -5.32 33.39 -34.99
C ALA A 92 -5.62 34.19 -36.27
N LYS A 93 -5.45 33.59 -37.46
CA LYS A 93 -5.71 34.23 -38.76
C LYS A 93 -7.15 34.07 -39.25
N GLU A 94 -7.87 33.06 -38.78
CA GLU A 94 -9.20 32.71 -39.30
C GLU A 94 -10.30 33.71 -38.92
N ALA A 95 -10.15 34.40 -37.79
CA ALA A 95 -11.14 35.36 -37.29
C ALA A 95 -10.54 36.75 -37.06
N LEU A 96 -11.35 37.78 -37.29
CA LEU A 96 -11.01 39.17 -36.96
C LEU A 96 -11.43 39.49 -35.53
N GLY A 97 -10.59 40.23 -34.83
CA GLY A 97 -10.86 40.78 -33.50
C GLY A 97 -11.31 42.23 -33.55
N GLY A 98 -11.45 42.80 -32.37
CA GLY A 98 -11.86 44.16 -32.08
C GLY A 98 -13.37 44.32 -32.02
N PRO A 99 -13.86 45.46 -31.48
CA PRO A 99 -15.29 45.71 -31.26
C PRO A 99 -16.16 45.58 -32.52
N GLU A 100 -15.58 45.88 -33.68
CA GLU A 100 -16.24 45.82 -34.99
C GLU A 100 -15.85 44.57 -35.81
N GLN A 101 -15.10 43.63 -35.22
CA GLN A 101 -14.58 42.42 -35.87
C GLN A 101 -13.87 42.71 -37.19
N ASN A 102 -13.01 43.73 -37.19
CA ASN A 102 -12.32 44.22 -38.39
C ASN A 102 -10.80 44.32 -38.24
N GLN A 103 -10.24 43.91 -37.10
CA GLN A 103 -8.81 43.94 -36.84
C GLN A 103 -8.20 42.53 -36.90
N SER A 104 -6.98 42.41 -37.43
CA SER A 104 -6.25 41.14 -37.39
C SER A 104 -5.79 40.85 -35.96
N LYS A 105 -6.07 39.64 -35.47
CA LYS A 105 -5.52 39.19 -34.18
C LYS A 105 -4.01 38.97 -34.30
N LYS A 106 -3.26 39.38 -33.29
CA LYS A 106 -1.82 39.14 -33.16
C LYS A 106 -1.59 37.84 -32.40
N TYR A 107 -0.89 36.91 -33.03
CA TYR A 107 -0.43 35.68 -32.39
C TYR A 107 0.80 35.96 -31.52
N LEU A 108 0.78 35.50 -30.28
CA LEU A 108 1.91 35.51 -29.34
C LEU A 108 2.12 34.10 -28.80
N HIS A 109 3.37 33.68 -28.73
CA HIS A 109 3.77 32.45 -28.02
C HIS A 109 4.47 32.88 -26.73
N ALA A 110 3.85 32.59 -25.58
CA ALA A 110 4.27 33.10 -24.29
C ALA A 110 4.74 31.97 -23.38
N THR A 111 5.83 32.22 -22.66
CA THR A 111 6.24 31.36 -21.53
C THR A 111 5.43 31.69 -20.28
N LEU A 112 5.45 30.80 -19.29
CA LEU A 112 4.90 31.12 -17.97
C LEU A 112 5.58 32.35 -17.37
N GLY A 113 6.90 32.49 -17.58
CA GLY A 113 7.66 33.64 -17.09
C GLY A 113 7.31 34.99 -17.73
N ASP A 114 6.69 34.97 -18.91
CA ASP A 114 6.15 36.18 -19.54
C ASP A 114 4.86 36.67 -18.87
N LEU A 115 4.12 35.75 -18.23
CA LEU A 115 2.76 35.97 -17.73
C LEU A 115 2.65 35.93 -16.21
N TRP A 116 3.59 35.34 -15.47
CA TRP A 116 3.49 35.27 -14.01
C TRP A 116 3.65 36.65 -13.35
N SER A 117 2.99 36.85 -12.21
CA SER A 117 3.07 38.10 -11.46
C SER A 117 4.45 38.30 -10.81
N ASN A 118 5.02 37.22 -10.28
CA ASN A 118 6.37 37.15 -9.70
C ASN A 118 7.01 35.82 -10.06
N ASN A 119 8.35 35.75 -9.99
CA ASN A 119 9.03 34.45 -10.08
C ASN A 119 8.59 33.56 -8.90
N PRO A 120 8.50 32.24 -9.10
CA PRO A 120 8.25 31.27 -8.04
C PRO A 120 9.43 31.27 -7.07
N ASP A 121 9.15 30.89 -5.83
CA ASP A 121 10.15 30.82 -4.75
C ASP A 121 11.11 29.61 -4.90
N TYR A 122 11.11 28.95 -6.06
CA TYR A 122 11.93 27.79 -6.40
C TYR A 122 12.41 27.86 -7.85
N GLU A 123 13.44 27.08 -8.18
CA GLU A 123 13.97 27.01 -9.55
C GLU A 123 12.97 26.28 -10.46
N PHE A 124 12.46 27.00 -11.47
CA PHE A 124 11.53 26.51 -12.48
C PHE A 124 12.27 26.07 -13.76
N LEU A 125 11.58 25.36 -14.66
CA LEU A 125 12.14 24.91 -15.95
C LEU A 125 12.68 26.09 -16.78
N GLU A 126 13.92 25.99 -17.25
CA GLU A 126 14.64 27.11 -17.88
C GLU A 126 13.94 27.63 -19.16
N GLU A 127 13.25 26.74 -19.88
CA GLU A 127 12.49 27.07 -21.09
C GLU A 127 11.28 27.98 -20.84
N HIS A 128 10.78 28.04 -19.60
CA HIS A 128 9.69 28.93 -19.21
C HIS A 128 10.17 30.27 -18.65
N ASN A 129 11.47 30.55 -18.67
CA ASN A 129 11.98 31.85 -18.27
C ASN A 129 11.46 32.94 -19.22
N LYS A 130 11.15 34.11 -18.66
CA LYS A 130 10.68 35.29 -19.39
C LYS A 130 11.54 35.58 -20.61
N GLY A 131 10.90 35.75 -21.77
CA GLY A 131 11.55 36.12 -23.02
C GLY A 131 12.20 34.97 -23.81
N LYS A 132 12.14 33.71 -23.34
CA LYS A 132 12.76 32.57 -24.04
C LYS A 132 12.15 32.29 -25.42
N LEU A 133 10.85 32.53 -25.59
CA LEU A 133 10.14 32.37 -26.86
C LEU A 133 10.05 33.66 -27.69
N GLY A 134 10.69 34.74 -27.23
CA GLY A 134 10.61 36.07 -27.83
C GLY A 134 9.99 37.10 -26.90
N ASN A 135 9.83 38.33 -27.39
CA ASN A 135 9.33 39.43 -26.58
C ASN A 135 7.79 39.47 -26.58
N VAL A 136 7.16 39.11 -25.46
CA VAL A 136 5.71 39.21 -25.26
C VAL A 136 5.37 40.62 -24.77
N THR A 137 4.70 41.40 -25.61
CA THR A 137 4.26 42.76 -25.26
C THR A 137 2.82 43.02 -25.70
N PHE A 138 2.06 43.65 -24.82
CA PHE A 138 0.67 44.02 -25.06
C PHE A 138 0.55 45.53 -25.18
N VAL A 139 -0.30 46.00 -26.09
CA VAL A 139 -0.57 47.41 -26.36
C VAL A 139 -2.08 47.58 -26.49
N HIS A 140 -2.59 48.73 -26.05
CA HIS A 140 -4.00 49.07 -26.22
C HIS A 140 -4.46 49.08 -27.69
N ASN A 141 -5.76 48.85 -27.90
CA ASN A 141 -6.48 48.75 -29.18
C ASN A 141 -5.95 47.64 -30.10
N GLU A 142 -5.63 46.49 -29.52
CA GLU A 142 -5.13 45.32 -30.22
C GLU A 142 -5.82 44.06 -29.69
N SER A 143 -5.97 43.06 -30.56
CA SER A 143 -6.49 41.75 -30.21
C SER A 143 -5.39 40.70 -30.26
N TYR A 144 -5.27 39.89 -29.21
CA TYR A 144 -4.21 38.90 -29.08
C TYR A 144 -4.78 37.49 -28.92
N VAL A 145 -4.15 36.54 -29.62
CA VAL A 145 -4.26 35.11 -29.32
C VAL A 145 -2.92 34.69 -28.73
N ILE A 146 -2.95 34.25 -27.47
CA ILE A 146 -1.77 33.91 -26.68
C ILE A 146 -1.74 32.39 -26.52
N GLU A 147 -0.84 31.73 -27.26
CA GLU A 147 -0.47 30.35 -26.99
C GLU A 147 0.48 30.32 -25.79
N VAL A 148 0.09 29.63 -24.72
CA VAL A 148 0.92 29.46 -23.53
C VAL A 148 1.73 28.18 -23.68
N LEU A 149 3.04 28.25 -23.48
CA LEU A 149 3.91 27.08 -23.48
C LEU A 149 3.51 26.15 -22.33
N ASP A 150 3.13 24.93 -22.66
CA ASP A 150 2.72 23.91 -21.69
C ASP A 150 3.92 23.19 -21.05
N PHE A 151 3.73 22.63 -19.85
CA PHE A 151 4.72 21.76 -19.20
C PHE A 151 4.03 20.63 -18.45
N THR A 152 4.75 19.54 -18.22
CA THR A 152 4.25 18.38 -17.46
C THR A 152 5.16 18.13 -16.27
N LYS A 153 4.60 17.99 -15.07
CA LYS A 153 5.37 17.57 -13.90
C LYS A 153 5.94 16.18 -14.10
N GLN A 154 7.19 16.00 -13.66
CA GLN A 154 7.86 14.71 -13.67
C GLN A 154 7.14 13.75 -12.72
N GLU A 155 6.78 12.56 -13.19
CA GLU A 155 6.24 11.52 -12.32
C GLU A 155 7.37 10.88 -11.52
N ILE A 156 7.28 10.97 -10.20
CA ILE A 156 8.15 10.26 -9.27
C ILE A 156 7.31 9.20 -8.56
N ARG A 157 7.73 7.95 -8.65
CA ARG A 157 6.93 6.81 -8.20
C ARG A 157 7.63 6.03 -7.09
N PHE A 158 6.88 5.71 -6.03
CA PHE A 158 7.39 4.96 -4.88
C PHE A 158 6.60 3.66 -4.67
N GLY A 159 7.29 2.52 -4.76
CA GLY A 159 6.81 1.24 -4.23
C GLY A 159 7.17 1.13 -2.76
N VAL A 160 6.19 1.02 -1.87
CA VAL A 160 6.41 0.95 -0.41
C VAL A 160 5.88 -0.39 0.11
N PHE A 161 6.78 -1.19 0.68
CA PHE A 161 6.54 -2.60 1.01
C PHE A 161 6.70 -2.84 2.51
N PHE A 162 5.62 -3.19 3.20
CA PHE A 162 5.60 -3.43 4.66
C PHE A 162 5.44 -4.92 4.98
N ASP A 163 6.50 -5.57 5.46
CA ASP A 163 6.48 -7.01 5.72
C ASP A 163 5.71 -7.41 7.00
N GLY A 164 5.36 -8.69 7.12
CA GLY A 164 4.68 -9.27 8.27
C GLY A 164 5.59 -9.38 9.51
N THR A 165 5.01 -9.39 10.70
CA THR A 165 5.78 -9.47 11.96
C THR A 165 6.59 -10.74 12.08
N GLY A 166 7.84 -10.60 12.54
CA GLY A 166 8.75 -11.73 12.64
C GLY A 166 9.30 -12.16 11.29
N ASN A 167 8.95 -11.45 10.21
CA ASN A 167 9.54 -11.66 8.91
C ASN A 167 10.48 -10.52 8.57
N ASN A 168 11.66 -10.92 8.17
CA ASN A 168 12.63 -10.07 7.55
C ASN A 168 13.17 -10.86 6.35
N SER A 169 12.85 -10.41 5.13
CA SER A 169 13.24 -11.15 3.93
C SER A 169 14.77 -11.23 3.76
N PHE A 170 15.52 -10.25 4.28
CA PHE A 170 16.98 -10.31 4.32
C PHE A 170 17.48 -11.39 5.28
N ASN A 171 16.94 -11.46 6.51
CA ASN A 171 17.30 -12.51 7.46
C ASN A 171 16.91 -13.91 6.96
N ALA A 172 15.75 -14.04 6.29
CA ALA A 172 15.30 -15.29 5.68
C ALA A 172 16.23 -15.74 4.54
N ASP A 173 16.60 -14.84 3.63
CA ASP A 173 17.56 -15.13 2.55
C ASP A 173 18.95 -15.48 3.13
N PHE A 174 19.40 -14.75 4.16
CA PHE A 174 20.66 -15.00 4.83
C PHE A 174 20.67 -16.35 5.56
N GLY A 175 19.60 -16.70 6.28
CA GLY A 175 19.45 -17.99 6.95
C GLY A 175 19.41 -19.15 5.96
N ALA A 176 18.69 -19.01 4.84
CA ALA A 176 18.68 -19.99 3.76
C ALA A 176 20.07 -20.18 3.12
N MET A 177 20.84 -19.10 2.93
CA MET A 177 22.23 -19.18 2.46
C MET A 177 23.11 -19.94 3.46
N CYS A 178 22.98 -19.68 4.77
CA CYS A 178 23.76 -20.37 5.80
C CYS A 178 23.45 -21.88 5.91
N GLU A 179 22.28 -22.34 5.44
CA GLU A 179 21.95 -23.77 5.38
C GLU A 179 22.54 -24.49 4.15
N ASP A 180 22.90 -23.75 3.10
CA ASP A 180 23.56 -24.28 1.92
C ASP A 180 25.08 -24.06 2.01
N GLU A 181 25.75 -24.91 2.80
CA GLU A 181 27.20 -24.89 3.08
C GLU A 181 28.08 -24.73 1.81
N ALA A 182 27.59 -25.13 0.64
CA ALA A 182 28.34 -25.03 -0.62
C ALA A 182 28.34 -23.61 -1.22
N SER A 183 27.53 -22.69 -0.69
CA SER A 183 27.28 -21.37 -1.25
C SER A 183 27.52 -20.20 -0.28
N VAL A 184 28.01 -20.49 0.93
CA VAL A 184 28.38 -19.48 1.93
C VAL A 184 29.73 -18.83 1.56
N PRO A 185 29.80 -17.51 1.40
CA PRO A 185 31.09 -16.82 1.20
C PRO A 185 31.98 -16.89 2.46
N ASP A 186 33.30 -17.03 2.28
CA ASP A 186 34.29 -17.08 3.38
C ASP A 186 34.15 -15.91 4.38
N GLU A 187 33.70 -14.74 3.91
CA GLU A 187 33.55 -13.51 4.69
C GLU A 187 32.41 -13.57 5.74
N VAL A 188 31.45 -14.48 5.58
CA VAL A 188 30.27 -14.62 6.46
C VAL A 188 30.16 -16.00 7.10
N GLN A 189 31.14 -16.88 6.87
CA GLN A 189 31.17 -18.25 7.40
C GLN A 189 31.04 -18.28 8.94
N ASP A 190 31.83 -17.46 9.63
CA ASP A 190 31.81 -17.39 11.11
C ASP A 190 30.41 -17.00 11.65
N ILE A 191 29.67 -16.16 10.91
CA ILE A 191 28.31 -15.73 11.28
C ILE A 191 27.29 -16.87 11.06
N CYS A 192 27.44 -17.63 9.96
CA CYS A 192 26.61 -18.80 9.69
C CYS A 192 26.87 -19.93 10.71
N ASP A 193 28.12 -20.14 11.11
CA ASP A 193 28.50 -21.09 12.15
C ASP A 193 27.82 -20.72 13.49
N ASP A 194 27.91 -19.45 13.91
CA ASP A 194 27.24 -18.95 15.11
C ASP A 194 25.70 -19.10 15.03
N LEU A 195 25.08 -18.80 13.87
CA LEU A 195 23.65 -18.96 13.64
C LEU A 195 23.22 -20.43 13.79
N SER A 196 24.08 -21.36 13.35
CA SER A 196 23.83 -22.80 13.41
C SER A 196 23.82 -23.34 14.84
N GLU A 197 24.55 -22.70 15.77
CA GLU A 197 24.59 -23.09 17.20
C GLU A 197 23.27 -22.80 17.95
N PHE A 198 22.48 -21.82 17.49
CA PHE A 198 21.14 -21.59 18.03
C PHE A 198 20.19 -22.72 17.61
N SER A 199 19.35 -23.21 18.53
CA SER A 199 18.27 -24.14 18.16
C SER A 199 17.34 -23.46 17.14
N GLU A 200 16.84 -24.19 16.13
CA GLU A 200 15.88 -23.68 15.12
C GLU A 200 14.77 -22.80 15.73
N LYS A 201 14.20 -23.24 16.87
CA LYS A 201 13.17 -22.51 17.64
C LYS A 201 13.57 -21.09 18.11
N ASN A 202 14.86 -20.78 18.14
CA ASN A 202 15.45 -19.52 18.57
C ASN A 202 16.03 -18.69 17.41
N ARG A 203 16.06 -19.22 16.18
CA ARG A 203 16.58 -18.49 15.01
C ARG A 203 15.59 -17.47 14.44
N GLY A 204 14.31 -17.52 14.82
CA GLY A 204 13.34 -16.45 14.54
C GLY A 204 13.16 -16.19 13.05
N SER A 205 13.24 -14.92 12.63
CA SER A 205 13.11 -14.50 11.23
C SER A 205 14.10 -15.16 10.25
N TYR A 206 15.19 -15.76 10.72
CA TYR A 206 16.18 -16.45 9.90
C TYR A 206 15.73 -17.85 9.42
N ASP A 207 14.82 -18.49 10.13
CA ASP A 207 14.28 -19.81 9.74
C ASP A 207 13.01 -19.71 8.88
N ASN A 208 12.48 -18.48 8.68
CA ASN A 208 11.32 -18.26 7.82
C ASN A 208 11.73 -18.26 6.34
N SER A 209 10.75 -18.46 5.44
CA SER A 209 10.92 -18.18 4.00
C SER A 209 10.66 -16.70 3.70
N VAL A 210 11.10 -16.24 2.52
CA VAL A 210 10.74 -14.93 1.98
C VAL A 210 9.21 -14.81 1.91
N THR A 211 8.67 -13.66 2.29
CA THR A 211 7.23 -13.38 2.17
C THR A 211 6.87 -12.87 0.78
N ASN A 212 5.58 -12.79 0.47
CA ASN A 212 5.13 -12.22 -0.78
C ASN A 212 5.39 -10.71 -0.87
N ILE A 213 5.58 -10.03 0.27
CA ILE A 213 6.03 -8.63 0.29
C ILE A 213 7.49 -8.53 -0.16
N GLY A 214 8.37 -9.40 0.36
CA GLY A 214 9.75 -9.49 -0.11
C GLY A 214 9.84 -9.81 -1.62
N ARG A 215 9.05 -10.79 -2.09
CA ARG A 215 8.97 -11.13 -3.51
C ARG A 215 8.49 -9.96 -4.38
N LEU A 216 7.44 -9.25 -3.96
CA LEU A 216 6.92 -8.08 -4.69
C LEU A 216 7.91 -6.92 -4.69
N SER A 217 8.59 -6.67 -3.58
CA SER A 217 9.63 -5.64 -3.49
C SER A 217 10.78 -5.92 -4.45
N LYS A 218 11.22 -7.19 -4.56
CA LYS A 218 12.27 -7.61 -5.49
C LYS A 218 11.82 -7.55 -6.95
N ALA A 219 10.53 -7.79 -7.20
CA ALA A 219 9.94 -7.68 -8.53
C ALA A 219 9.65 -6.24 -8.97
N TYR A 220 9.77 -5.24 -8.08
CA TYR A 220 9.51 -3.84 -8.41
C TYR A 220 10.65 -3.25 -9.24
N ASP A 221 10.34 -2.70 -10.40
CA ASP A 221 11.32 -2.24 -11.40
C ASP A 221 11.88 -0.85 -11.05
N SER A 222 12.65 -0.78 -9.96
CA SER A 222 13.30 0.45 -9.47
C SER A 222 14.61 0.80 -10.19
N GLU A 223 14.96 0.08 -11.26
CA GLU A 223 16.10 0.44 -12.13
C GLU A 223 15.72 1.54 -13.13
N LYS A 224 14.41 1.77 -13.33
CA LYS A 224 13.90 2.86 -14.16
C LYS A 224 14.09 4.20 -13.47
N GLU A 225 14.42 5.21 -14.27
CA GLU A 225 14.51 6.59 -13.80
C GLU A 225 13.19 7.01 -13.13
N ASN A 226 13.28 7.69 -11.99
CA ASN A 226 12.14 8.20 -11.21
C ASN A 226 11.24 7.14 -10.55
N ILE A 227 11.64 5.87 -10.54
CA ILE A 227 10.94 4.79 -9.83
C ILE A 227 11.82 4.30 -8.67
N PHE A 228 11.29 4.37 -7.45
CA PHE A 228 12.01 4.00 -6.23
C PHE A 228 11.25 2.95 -5.44
N SER A 229 11.99 2.11 -4.72
CA SER A 229 11.42 1.11 -3.81
C SER A 229 11.88 1.35 -2.37
N ILE A 230 10.95 1.19 -1.43
CA ILE A 230 11.19 1.28 0.01
C ILE A 230 10.65 0.00 0.64
N TYR A 231 11.56 -0.87 1.07
CA TYR A 231 11.21 -2.05 1.85
C TYR A 231 11.35 -1.77 3.35
N MET A 232 10.31 -2.12 4.08
CA MET A 232 10.17 -2.00 5.51
C MET A 232 9.99 -3.38 6.12
N GLU A 233 10.93 -3.73 6.99
CA GLU A 233 10.97 -5.00 7.70
C GLU A 233 9.74 -5.17 8.60
N GLY A 234 9.42 -6.41 8.94
CA GLY A 234 8.30 -6.73 9.80
C GLY A 234 8.42 -6.14 11.20
N VAL A 235 7.31 -5.67 11.76
CA VAL A 235 7.19 -5.25 13.17
C VAL A 235 7.93 -6.23 14.08
N GLY A 236 8.83 -5.71 14.93
CA GLY A 236 9.63 -6.49 15.89
C GLY A 236 10.90 -7.17 15.35
N THR A 237 11.21 -7.05 14.06
CA THR A 237 12.48 -7.53 13.46
C THR A 237 13.37 -6.38 13.04
N LYS A 238 14.68 -6.63 12.88
CA LYS A 238 15.62 -5.74 12.21
C LYS A 238 16.70 -6.56 11.51
N ALA A 239 17.17 -6.15 10.32
CA ALA A 239 18.22 -6.89 9.61
C ALA A 239 19.44 -7.07 10.50
N LEU A 240 19.97 -8.29 10.53
CA LEU A 240 21.17 -8.66 11.28
C LEU A 240 21.06 -8.53 12.81
N GLU A 241 19.84 -8.39 13.36
CA GLU A 241 19.59 -8.30 14.80
C GLU A 241 18.62 -9.38 15.31
N GLU A 242 18.67 -9.67 16.61
CA GLU A 242 17.72 -10.57 17.28
C GLU A 242 16.29 -10.00 17.25
N ASP A 243 15.31 -10.87 17.00
CA ASP A 243 13.89 -10.52 17.00
C ASP A 243 13.41 -10.09 18.40
N GLN A 244 12.78 -8.92 18.49
CA GLN A 244 12.24 -8.40 19.75
C GLN A 244 10.80 -8.88 20.00
N ARG A 245 10.69 -10.04 20.64
CA ARG A 245 9.40 -10.70 20.92
C ARG A 245 8.41 -9.86 21.76
N PHE A 246 8.90 -8.97 22.62
CA PHE A 246 8.07 -8.11 23.47
C PHE A 246 8.80 -6.78 23.79
N PRO A 247 8.13 -5.61 23.76
CA PRO A 247 6.70 -5.40 23.50
C PRO A 247 6.30 -5.47 22.01
N ASP A 248 7.25 -5.40 21.09
CA ASP A 248 6.99 -5.09 19.68
C ASP A 248 6.20 -6.20 18.95
N MET A 249 6.72 -7.43 18.88
CA MET A 249 6.02 -8.55 18.20
C MET A 249 4.76 -9.01 18.95
N GLY A 250 4.62 -8.69 20.23
CA GLY A 250 3.46 -9.10 21.04
C GLY A 250 2.31 -8.10 21.02
N LEU A 251 2.61 -6.80 20.90
CA LEU A 251 1.66 -5.71 21.16
C LEU A 251 1.56 -4.70 20.01
N GLY A 252 2.48 -4.74 19.03
CA GLY A 252 2.48 -3.82 17.90
C GLY A 252 2.80 -2.36 18.25
N VAL A 253 3.26 -2.10 19.47
CA VAL A 253 3.67 -0.79 20.00
C VAL A 253 5.18 -0.76 20.24
N GLY A 254 5.76 0.44 20.36
CA GLY A 254 7.20 0.63 20.55
C GLY A 254 7.89 1.17 19.29
N ASP A 255 9.23 1.24 19.31
CA ASP A 255 10.03 1.80 18.22
C ASP A 255 9.94 0.96 16.93
N ARG A 256 9.48 -0.30 17.02
CA ARG A 256 9.21 -1.19 15.88
C ARG A 256 7.71 -1.42 15.65
N GLY A 257 6.84 -0.61 16.24
CA GLY A 257 5.38 -0.69 16.07
C GLY A 257 4.85 -0.09 14.77
N VAL A 258 3.55 -0.19 14.53
CA VAL A 258 2.88 0.23 13.27
C VAL A 258 3.15 1.70 12.93
N ILE A 259 2.99 2.62 13.90
CA ILE A 259 3.18 4.06 13.70
C ILE A 259 4.66 4.36 13.40
N SER A 260 5.57 3.77 14.18
CA SER A 260 7.02 4.00 14.07
C SER A 260 7.57 3.55 12.72
N ILE A 261 7.14 2.36 12.23
CA ILE A 261 7.54 1.88 10.90
C ILE A 261 6.97 2.77 9.80
N SER A 262 5.73 3.25 9.95
CA SER A 262 5.13 4.21 9.01
C SER A 262 5.94 5.51 8.94
N GLN A 263 6.35 6.06 10.10
CA GLN A 263 7.18 7.26 10.19
C GLN A 263 8.56 7.05 9.55
N LEU A 264 9.21 5.92 9.84
CA LEU A 264 10.51 5.56 9.26
C LEU A 264 10.42 5.41 7.73
N ALA A 265 9.34 4.86 7.20
CA ALA A 265 9.11 4.80 5.75
C ALA A 265 9.02 6.21 5.14
N GLY A 266 8.36 7.15 5.82
CA GLY A 266 8.34 8.56 5.41
C GLY A 266 9.71 9.23 5.47
N GLU A 267 10.55 8.88 6.43
CA GLU A 267 11.94 9.36 6.52
C GLU A 267 12.80 8.86 5.37
N LYS A 268 12.73 7.56 5.06
CA LYS A 268 13.41 6.97 3.90
C LYS A 268 12.96 7.62 2.59
N LEU A 269 11.67 7.91 2.45
CA LEU A 269 11.15 8.62 1.28
C LEU A 269 11.76 10.02 1.12
N VAL A 270 11.82 10.79 2.20
CA VAL A 270 12.39 12.14 2.16
C VAL A 270 13.89 12.09 1.85
N ALA A 271 14.61 11.12 2.42
CA ALA A 271 16.01 10.89 2.11
C ALA A 271 16.21 10.62 0.61
N LEU A 272 15.42 9.73 0.00
CA LEU A 272 15.48 9.43 -1.43
C LEU A 272 15.23 10.68 -2.29
N ILE A 273 14.27 11.52 -1.93
CA ILE A 273 13.98 12.77 -2.66
C ILE A 273 15.18 13.73 -2.61
N ILE A 274 15.79 13.88 -1.43
CA ILE A 274 16.95 14.76 -1.24
C ILE A 274 18.18 14.22 -1.98
N GLU A 275 18.49 12.93 -1.82
CA GLU A 275 19.65 12.26 -2.41
C GLU A 275 19.62 12.31 -3.94
N ASN A 276 18.44 12.14 -4.53
CA ASN A 276 18.22 12.20 -5.98
C ASN A 276 17.96 13.62 -6.50
N LYS A 277 18.03 14.65 -5.63
CA LYS A 277 17.81 16.06 -5.98
C LYS A 277 16.49 16.31 -6.71
N ILE A 278 15.45 15.58 -6.29
CA ILE A 278 14.12 15.67 -6.89
C ILE A 278 13.49 17.01 -6.52
N ASN A 279 13.14 17.81 -7.53
CA ASN A 279 12.41 19.06 -7.34
C ASN A 279 10.92 18.76 -7.09
N HIS A 280 10.56 18.61 -5.82
CA HIS A 280 9.19 18.31 -5.40
C HIS A 280 8.13 19.29 -5.91
N ASN A 281 8.49 20.53 -6.28
CA ASN A 281 7.56 21.50 -6.86
C ASN A 281 7.27 21.25 -8.35
N LEU A 282 8.14 20.51 -9.03
CA LEU A 282 7.99 20.10 -10.44
C LEU A 282 7.72 18.60 -10.59
N SER A 283 7.40 17.93 -9.48
CA SER A 283 7.12 16.50 -9.44
C SER A 283 5.70 16.23 -8.98
N LYS A 284 5.11 15.17 -9.53
CA LYS A 284 3.94 14.50 -8.96
C LYS A 284 4.39 13.18 -8.34
N PHE A 285 3.89 12.87 -7.14
CA PHE A 285 4.27 11.68 -6.39
C PHE A 285 3.17 10.63 -6.48
N VAL A 286 3.53 9.44 -6.98
CA VAL A 286 2.61 8.29 -7.12
C VAL A 286 3.09 7.16 -6.22
N PHE A 287 2.18 6.57 -5.45
CA PHE A 287 2.49 5.53 -4.49
C PHE A 287 1.83 4.18 -4.84
N ASP A 288 2.61 3.10 -4.78
CA ASP A 288 2.10 1.73 -4.77
C ASP A 288 2.48 1.09 -3.42
N ILE A 289 1.48 0.80 -2.58
CA ILE A 289 1.69 0.42 -1.18
C ILE A 289 1.28 -1.04 -0.99
N PHE A 290 2.18 -1.85 -0.44
CA PHE A 290 1.94 -3.26 -0.18
C PHE A 290 2.16 -3.58 1.30
N GLY A 291 1.37 -4.50 1.85
CA GLY A 291 1.66 -4.99 3.20
C GLY A 291 1.05 -6.34 3.54
N PHE A 292 1.70 -7.07 4.44
CA PHE A 292 1.24 -8.36 4.96
C PHE A 292 1.03 -8.32 6.47
N SER A 293 -0.07 -8.89 6.98
CA SER A 293 -0.32 -9.05 8.41
C SER A 293 -0.38 -7.69 9.13
N ARG A 294 0.52 -7.46 10.09
CA ARG A 294 0.75 -6.14 10.70
C ARG A 294 1.40 -5.13 9.76
N GLY A 295 2.23 -5.58 8.82
CA GLY A 295 2.69 -4.74 7.71
C GLY A 295 1.52 -4.23 6.87
N ALA A 296 0.44 -5.01 6.69
CA ALA A 296 -0.79 -4.53 6.05
C ALA A 296 -1.51 -3.47 6.90
N ALA A 297 -1.47 -3.58 8.23
CA ALA A 297 -1.96 -2.54 9.13
C ALA A 297 -1.13 -1.25 9.00
N THR A 298 0.20 -1.37 8.91
CA THR A 298 1.12 -0.26 8.61
C THR A 298 0.88 0.35 7.25
N ALA A 299 0.66 -0.47 6.21
CA ALA A 299 0.33 -0.01 4.87
C ALA A 299 -0.96 0.84 4.86
N ARG A 300 -2.00 0.39 5.57
CA ARG A 300 -3.26 1.13 5.70
C ARG A 300 -3.07 2.45 6.45
N HIS A 301 -2.31 2.43 7.54
CA HIS A 301 -2.00 3.64 8.29
C HIS A 301 -1.18 4.63 7.47
N PHE A 302 -0.11 4.16 6.82
CA PHE A 302 0.74 4.94 5.93
C PHE A 302 -0.06 5.55 4.78
N ALA A 303 -0.93 4.78 4.12
CA ALA A 303 -1.81 5.30 3.07
C ALA A 303 -2.68 6.47 3.56
N ASN A 304 -3.22 6.40 4.78
CA ASN A 304 -3.93 7.52 5.38
C ASN A 304 -3.03 8.72 5.65
N GLU A 305 -1.80 8.50 6.13
CA GLU A 305 -0.83 9.58 6.36
C GLU A 305 -0.39 10.26 5.06
N ILE A 306 -0.34 9.53 3.94
CA ILE A 306 -0.08 10.07 2.59
C ILE A 306 -1.29 10.87 2.07
N HIS A 307 -2.49 10.34 2.29
CA HIS A 307 -3.74 10.97 1.81
C HIS A 307 -4.09 12.26 2.57
N LYS A 308 -3.62 12.42 3.82
CA LYS A 308 -3.81 13.64 4.61
C LYS A 308 -3.03 14.82 4.01
N LYS A 309 -3.75 15.75 3.37
CA LYS A 309 -3.17 17.01 2.87
C LYS A 309 -2.74 17.99 3.97
N VAL A 310 -3.33 17.88 5.17
CA VAL A 310 -3.00 18.72 6.33
C VAL A 310 -2.42 17.84 7.42
N SER A 311 -1.19 18.14 7.86
CA SER A 311 -0.46 17.36 8.88
C SER A 311 -0.30 15.87 8.53
N GLY A 312 -0.30 15.53 7.24
CA GLY A 312 0.08 14.19 6.78
C GLY A 312 1.59 14.06 6.69
N LEU A 313 2.09 12.83 6.88
CA LEU A 313 3.51 12.52 7.01
C LEU A 313 4.38 13.13 5.90
N VAL A 314 3.96 12.97 4.63
CA VAL A 314 4.72 13.47 3.48
C VAL A 314 4.50 14.97 3.26
N TYR A 315 3.27 15.46 3.45
CA TYR A 315 2.96 16.88 3.32
C TYR A 315 3.74 17.73 4.33
N GLU A 316 3.86 17.28 5.58
CA GLU A 316 4.61 17.98 6.61
C GLU A 316 6.13 17.91 6.36
N LYS A 317 6.67 16.71 6.12
CA LYS A 317 8.13 16.54 5.97
C LYS A 317 8.70 17.22 4.72
N LEU A 318 7.94 17.28 3.63
CA LEU A 318 8.34 17.94 2.39
C LEU A 318 7.78 19.36 2.25
N GLN A 319 7.03 19.87 3.24
CA GLN A 319 6.36 21.18 3.19
C GLN A 319 5.48 21.35 1.94
N LEU A 320 4.81 20.27 1.51
CA LEU A 320 3.91 20.29 0.37
C LEU A 320 2.66 21.11 0.71
N ASN A 321 2.04 21.68 -0.33
CA ASN A 321 0.82 22.46 -0.22
C ASN A 321 -0.33 21.78 -1.00
N SER A 322 -1.53 22.36 -0.95
CA SER A 322 -2.72 21.78 -1.58
C SER A 322 -2.61 21.57 -3.09
N SER A 323 -1.73 22.30 -3.78
CA SER A 323 -1.45 22.18 -5.22
C SER A 323 -0.43 21.08 -5.54
N SER A 324 0.24 20.50 -4.54
CA SER A 324 1.11 19.34 -4.74
C SER A 324 0.29 18.09 -5.10
N LYS A 325 0.64 17.46 -6.23
CA LYS A 325 -0.02 16.25 -6.73
C LYS A 325 0.59 15.01 -6.10
N VAL A 326 -0.06 14.53 -5.05
CA VAL A 326 0.24 13.25 -4.37
C VAL A 326 -0.93 12.31 -4.58
N SER A 327 -0.69 11.11 -5.10
CA SER A 327 -1.72 10.10 -5.30
C SER A 327 -1.24 8.70 -4.94
N ILE A 328 -2.17 7.84 -4.55
CA ILE A 328 -1.92 6.42 -4.34
C ILE A 328 -2.55 5.70 -5.52
N ASN A 329 -1.73 4.99 -6.29
CA ASN A 329 -2.23 4.20 -7.40
C ASN A 329 -2.75 2.86 -6.92
N PHE A 330 -1.94 2.10 -6.17
CA PHE A 330 -2.28 0.74 -5.77
C PHE A 330 -2.08 0.51 -4.27
N ILE A 331 -3.02 -0.20 -3.62
CA ILE A 331 -2.84 -0.75 -2.28
C ILE A 331 -3.09 -2.26 -2.32
N GLY A 332 -2.01 -3.05 -2.15
CA GLY A 332 -2.05 -4.51 -2.12
C GLY A 332 -1.84 -5.08 -0.72
N LEU A 333 -2.90 -5.63 -0.12
CA LEU A 333 -2.88 -6.13 1.25
C LEU A 333 -2.96 -7.66 1.29
N TYR A 334 -2.19 -8.26 2.18
CA TYR A 334 -2.30 -9.67 2.55
C TYR A 334 -2.71 -9.76 4.01
N ASP A 335 -3.89 -10.33 4.24
CA ASP A 335 -4.43 -10.81 5.50
C ASP A 335 -4.19 -9.87 6.70
N THR A 336 -4.66 -8.62 6.61
CA THR A 336 -4.50 -7.59 7.64
C THR A 336 -4.89 -8.08 9.04
N VAL A 337 -3.92 -8.08 9.94
CA VAL A 337 -4.10 -8.33 11.38
C VAL A 337 -3.57 -7.13 12.13
N ALA A 338 -4.46 -6.43 12.83
CA ALA A 338 -4.09 -5.38 13.77
C ALA A 338 -3.89 -6.02 15.14
N ALA A 339 -2.65 -6.30 15.54
CA ALA A 339 -2.39 -6.69 16.92
C ALA A 339 -2.35 -5.41 17.75
N ILE A 340 -3.47 -5.04 18.36
CA ILE A 340 -3.52 -4.05 19.45
C ILE A 340 -3.78 -4.84 20.72
N GLY A 341 -2.74 -5.52 21.21
CA GLY A 341 -2.76 -6.11 22.53
C GLY A 341 -2.15 -5.10 23.48
N CYS A 342 -2.89 -4.57 24.45
CA CYS A 342 -2.33 -3.77 25.53
C CYS A 342 -2.07 -4.69 26.74
N ILE A 343 -0.89 -4.61 27.36
CA ILE A 343 -0.57 -5.37 28.61
C ILE A 343 -1.55 -5.05 29.75
N LYS A 344 -2.26 -3.92 29.68
CA LYS A 344 -3.28 -3.57 30.66
C LYS A 344 -4.57 -4.41 30.55
N ASP A 345 -4.80 -5.08 29.43
CA ASP A 345 -6.02 -5.87 29.15
C ASP A 345 -5.73 -7.33 28.73
N LEU A 346 -4.63 -7.92 29.23
CA LEU A 346 -4.47 -9.37 29.34
C LEU A 346 -4.91 -10.20 28.10
N LEU A 347 -4.46 -9.80 26.89
CA LEU A 347 -4.77 -10.44 25.59
C LEU A 347 -6.24 -10.35 25.17
N ASP A 348 -6.91 -9.24 25.47
CA ASP A 348 -8.16 -8.91 24.81
C ASP A 348 -7.88 -8.09 23.54
N THR A 349 -7.92 -8.73 22.37
CA THR A 349 -7.90 -8.07 21.06
C THR A 349 -9.30 -7.63 20.62
N THR A 350 -10.29 -7.62 21.54
CA THR A 350 -11.72 -7.37 21.26
C THR A 350 -12.19 -5.91 21.39
N ASP A 351 -11.29 -4.94 21.59
CA ASP A 351 -11.68 -3.52 21.67
C ASP A 351 -11.35 -2.71 20.40
N GLU A 352 -12.19 -1.72 20.08
CA GLU A 352 -12.07 -0.85 18.89
C GLU A 352 -10.99 0.26 19.07
N ASN A 353 -10.18 0.21 20.14
CA ASN A 353 -9.28 1.29 20.52
C ASN A 353 -7.90 1.15 19.87
N ASN A 354 -7.80 1.63 18.63
CA ASN A 354 -6.57 1.52 17.84
C ASN A 354 -5.38 2.42 18.25
N HIS A 355 -5.40 3.09 19.41
CA HIS A 355 -4.29 3.92 19.93
C HIS A 355 -3.61 4.86 18.90
N GLY A 356 -4.34 5.35 17.90
CA GLY A 356 -3.77 6.21 16.84
C GLY A 356 -3.36 5.50 15.54
N ILE A 357 -3.75 4.23 15.35
CA ILE A 357 -3.53 3.49 14.09
C ILE A 357 -4.81 3.54 13.26
N ASN A 358 -4.80 4.33 12.18
CA ASN A 358 -5.92 4.41 11.26
C ASN A 358 -5.91 3.27 10.23
N LEU A 359 -6.84 2.33 10.39
CA LEU A 359 -7.03 1.23 9.44
C LEU A 359 -8.12 1.50 8.41
N TYR A 360 -8.98 2.49 8.63
CA TYR A 360 -10.01 2.80 7.65
C TYR A 360 -9.39 3.34 6.37
N LEU A 361 -9.86 2.87 5.22
CA LEU A 361 -9.44 3.29 3.89
C LEU A 361 -10.65 3.94 3.21
N PRO A 362 -10.69 5.28 3.06
CA PRO A 362 -11.71 5.97 2.27
C PRO A 362 -11.82 5.39 0.85
N LYS A 363 -13.00 5.53 0.24
CA LYS A 363 -13.29 4.95 -1.08
C LYS A 363 -12.35 5.48 -2.18
N ASP A 364 -11.95 6.73 -2.07
CA ASP A 364 -11.12 7.50 -2.98
C ASP A 364 -9.64 7.56 -2.56
N ILE A 365 -9.22 6.73 -1.59
CA ILE A 365 -7.83 6.76 -1.10
C ILE A 365 -6.81 6.37 -2.17
N ALA A 366 -7.18 5.46 -3.09
CA ALA A 366 -6.32 4.96 -4.14
C ALA A 366 -7.11 4.57 -5.39
N ASN A 367 -6.44 4.49 -6.56
CA ASN A 367 -7.09 4.02 -7.79
C ASN A 367 -7.57 2.56 -7.65
N LYS A 368 -6.80 1.72 -6.94
CA LYS A 368 -7.17 0.33 -6.66
C LYS A 368 -6.69 -0.11 -5.29
N VAL A 369 -7.59 -0.72 -4.51
CA VAL A 369 -7.29 -1.45 -3.28
C VAL A 369 -7.70 -2.90 -3.45
N VAL A 370 -6.79 -3.83 -3.19
CA VAL A 370 -7.05 -5.27 -3.18
C VAL A 370 -6.50 -5.89 -1.89
N HIS A 371 -7.31 -6.68 -1.21
CA HIS A 371 -6.94 -7.38 0.01
C HIS A 371 -7.19 -8.87 -0.10
N PHE A 372 -6.13 -9.68 -0.06
CA PHE A 372 -6.25 -11.13 0.02
C PHE A 372 -6.42 -11.58 1.47
N THR A 373 -7.38 -12.46 1.73
CA THR A 373 -7.69 -12.95 3.09
C THR A 373 -7.60 -14.47 3.16
N ALA A 374 -7.09 -14.97 4.29
CA ALA A 374 -6.95 -16.39 4.56
C ALA A 374 -8.30 -17.02 4.96
N HIS A 375 -8.80 -17.95 4.14
CA HIS A 375 -10.08 -18.61 4.40
C HIS A 375 -10.05 -19.55 5.61
N HIS A 376 -8.92 -20.23 5.86
CA HIS A 376 -8.79 -21.26 6.89
C HIS A 376 -8.14 -20.74 8.19
N GLU A 377 -7.84 -19.44 8.29
CA GLU A 377 -7.23 -18.85 9.49
C GLU A 377 -8.24 -18.74 10.64
N CYS A 378 -7.98 -19.45 11.74
CA CYS A 378 -8.89 -19.52 12.89
C CYS A 378 -8.19 -19.18 14.23
N ARG A 379 -6.95 -18.68 14.24
CA ARG A 379 -6.26 -18.33 15.50
C ARG A 379 -6.91 -17.12 16.17
N ASP A 380 -7.00 -17.19 17.48
CA ASP A 380 -7.59 -16.15 18.33
C ASP A 380 -6.89 -14.80 18.20
N ASN A 381 -5.56 -14.82 18.04
CA ASN A 381 -4.74 -13.62 17.93
C ASN A 381 -4.62 -13.08 16.48
N PHE A 382 -5.28 -13.70 15.50
CA PHE A 382 -5.18 -13.36 14.06
C PHE A 382 -6.51 -12.86 13.49
N ALA A 383 -7.15 -11.97 14.25
CA ALA A 383 -8.39 -11.31 13.84
C ALA A 383 -8.18 -10.49 12.55
N LEU A 384 -8.99 -10.79 11.53
CA LEU A 384 -8.97 -10.09 10.26
C LEU A 384 -9.50 -8.67 10.42
N ASN A 385 -8.82 -7.69 9.83
CA ASN A 385 -9.36 -6.36 9.62
C ASN A 385 -9.81 -6.23 8.16
N SER A 386 -11.11 -6.30 7.93
CA SER A 386 -11.68 -6.28 6.58
C SER A 386 -11.55 -4.91 5.92
N VAL A 387 -11.57 -4.91 4.58
CA VAL A 387 -11.72 -3.69 3.74
C VAL A 387 -13.03 -3.70 2.94
N ALA A 388 -13.84 -4.75 3.10
CA ALA A 388 -15.14 -4.88 2.48
C ALA A 388 -16.23 -4.13 3.26
N PRO A 389 -17.31 -3.68 2.58
CA PRO A 389 -17.57 -3.83 1.14
C PRO A 389 -16.93 -2.75 0.25
N GLU A 390 -16.27 -1.74 0.83
CA GLU A 390 -15.78 -0.56 0.09
C GLU A 390 -14.70 -0.89 -0.94
N HIS A 391 -13.82 -1.83 -0.63
CA HIS A 391 -12.69 -2.24 -1.46
C HIS A 391 -12.75 -3.72 -1.82
N GLN A 392 -11.98 -4.13 -2.84
CA GLN A 392 -11.98 -5.52 -3.28
C GLN A 392 -11.24 -6.40 -2.26
N GLU A 393 -11.97 -7.31 -1.64
CA GLU A 393 -11.43 -8.30 -0.71
C GLU A 393 -11.60 -9.70 -1.30
N ILE A 394 -10.54 -10.47 -1.49
CA ILE A 394 -10.57 -11.79 -2.12
C ILE A 394 -10.15 -12.84 -1.09
N ALA A 395 -11.08 -13.71 -0.71
CA ALA A 395 -10.76 -14.85 0.14
C ALA A 395 -10.05 -15.94 -0.68
N LEU A 396 -8.91 -16.41 -0.18
CA LEU A 396 -8.11 -17.48 -0.77
C LEU A 396 -8.04 -18.67 0.19
N LEU A 397 -8.08 -19.89 -0.36
CA LEU A 397 -7.77 -21.11 0.40
C LEU A 397 -6.37 -20.99 0.99
N GLY A 398 -6.27 -21.16 2.30
CA GLY A 398 -5.01 -21.07 3.04
C GLY A 398 -5.20 -20.48 4.43
N VAL A 399 -4.19 -20.63 5.28
CA VAL A 399 -4.02 -19.88 6.53
C VAL A 399 -3.16 -18.63 6.30
N HIS A 400 -2.94 -17.80 7.32
CA HIS A 400 -2.28 -16.50 7.21
C HIS A 400 -1.01 -16.47 6.32
N SER A 401 -0.05 -17.35 6.59
CA SER A 401 1.23 -17.40 5.86
C SER A 401 1.17 -18.24 4.57
N ASP A 402 0.09 -19.02 4.34
CA ASP A 402 -0.18 -19.55 3.00
C ASP A 402 -0.57 -18.42 2.04
N ILE A 403 -1.07 -17.30 2.57
CA ILE A 403 -1.50 -16.14 1.78
C ILE A 403 -0.39 -15.10 1.68
N GLY A 404 0.19 -14.70 2.81
CA GLY A 404 1.25 -13.68 2.84
C GLY A 404 2.66 -14.21 2.60
N GLY A 405 2.86 -15.52 2.66
CA GLY A 405 4.15 -16.18 2.58
C GLY A 405 4.90 -16.27 3.91
N GLY A 406 6.01 -17.01 3.88
CA GLY A 406 6.88 -17.26 5.04
C GLY A 406 7.06 -18.72 5.40
N TYR A 407 6.30 -19.63 4.77
CA TYR A 407 6.47 -21.07 5.00
C TYR A 407 7.66 -21.63 4.21
N LYS A 408 8.47 -22.42 4.90
CA LYS A 408 9.69 -23.08 4.38
C LYS A 408 9.57 -24.59 4.40
N ASP A 409 9.06 -25.13 5.51
CA ASP A 409 9.10 -26.57 5.78
C ASP A 409 8.09 -27.36 4.94
N PRO A 410 8.50 -28.45 4.28
CA PRO A 410 7.58 -29.34 3.58
C PRO A 410 6.81 -30.27 4.54
N LYS A 411 6.68 -29.88 5.81
CA LYS A 411 6.12 -30.71 6.88
C LYS A 411 5.37 -29.87 7.89
N ASP A 412 4.15 -30.28 8.20
CA ASP A 412 3.30 -29.67 9.21
C ASP A 412 3.13 -30.64 10.39
N SER A 413 3.62 -30.25 11.56
CA SER A 413 3.62 -31.10 12.77
C SER A 413 3.14 -30.32 14.00
N VAL A 414 1.87 -30.48 14.34
CA VAL A 414 1.17 -29.61 15.31
C VAL A 414 0.38 -30.38 16.36
N LEU A 415 0.23 -29.79 17.55
CA LEU A 415 -0.62 -30.30 18.63
C LEU A 415 -2.06 -29.81 18.45
N ILE A 416 -2.90 -30.59 17.78
CA ILE A 416 -4.26 -30.19 17.37
C ILE A 416 -5.30 -30.24 18.50
N MET A 417 -5.07 -31.07 19.53
CA MET A 417 -5.97 -31.18 20.68
C MET A 417 -5.43 -30.44 21.90
N LYS A 418 -6.28 -29.62 22.55
CA LYS A 418 -5.99 -29.06 23.86
C LYS A 418 -5.62 -30.18 24.84
N PRO A 419 -4.43 -30.16 25.47
CA PRO A 419 -4.03 -31.20 26.40
C PRO A 419 -5.09 -31.43 27.48
N TYR A 420 -5.62 -32.65 27.57
CA TYR A 420 -6.55 -33.04 28.62
C TYR A 420 -5.77 -33.63 29.79
N LEU A 421 -5.76 -32.91 30.91
CA LEU A 421 -4.92 -33.21 32.08
C LEU A 421 -5.78 -33.45 33.31
N ARG A 422 -5.46 -34.50 34.09
CA ARG A 422 -5.95 -34.67 35.47
C ARG A 422 -4.88 -35.27 36.38
N THR A 423 -4.90 -34.82 37.63
CA THR A 423 -4.13 -35.47 38.71
C THR A 423 -5.07 -36.42 39.43
N ILE A 424 -4.69 -37.69 39.52
CA ILE A 424 -5.52 -38.77 40.07
C ILE A 424 -4.70 -39.53 41.10
N SER A 425 -5.34 -39.93 42.20
CA SER A 425 -4.68 -40.75 43.23
C SER A 425 -4.42 -42.16 42.72
N GLU A 426 -3.35 -42.80 43.21
CA GLU A 426 -2.98 -44.17 42.80
C GLU A 426 -4.11 -45.18 43.00
N ASP A 427 -4.87 -45.05 44.09
CA ASP A 427 -5.93 -45.99 44.47
C ASP A 427 -7.29 -45.67 43.81
N ASP A 428 -7.41 -44.55 43.08
CA ASP A 428 -8.67 -44.12 42.46
C ASP A 428 -8.80 -44.65 41.03
N TRP A 429 -9.02 -45.96 40.93
CA TRP A 429 -9.19 -46.64 39.64
C TRP A 429 -10.42 -46.13 38.86
N HIS A 430 -11.50 -45.75 39.55
CA HIS A 430 -12.70 -45.20 38.90
C HIS A 430 -12.41 -43.87 38.20
N ALA A 431 -11.70 -42.95 38.85
CA ALA A 431 -11.29 -41.70 38.21
C ALA A 431 -10.34 -41.96 37.03
N ALA A 432 -9.43 -42.93 37.14
CA ALA A 432 -8.54 -43.31 36.04
C ALA A 432 -9.32 -43.87 34.84
N GLN A 433 -10.31 -44.73 35.07
CA GLN A 433 -11.18 -45.25 34.02
C GLN A 433 -12.01 -44.14 33.36
N ASN A 434 -12.61 -43.25 34.16
CA ASN A 434 -13.37 -42.09 33.66
C ASN A 434 -12.49 -41.16 32.83
N PHE A 435 -11.24 -40.93 33.26
CA PHE A 435 -10.27 -40.17 32.48
C PHE A 435 -10.00 -40.82 31.13
N ASN A 436 -9.71 -42.13 31.10
CA ASN A 436 -9.40 -42.86 29.88
C ASN A 436 -10.57 -42.86 28.90
N ASN A 437 -11.80 -43.10 29.36
CA ASN A 437 -12.99 -43.05 28.53
C ASN A 437 -13.18 -41.66 27.90
N LYS A 438 -13.06 -40.59 28.72
CA LYS A 438 -13.19 -39.23 28.21
C LYS A 438 -12.04 -38.81 27.30
N ALA A 439 -10.82 -39.32 27.55
CA ALA A 439 -9.67 -39.08 26.70
C ALA A 439 -9.85 -39.71 25.32
N ILE A 440 -10.35 -40.95 25.24
CA ILE A 440 -10.66 -41.63 23.97
C ILE A 440 -11.71 -40.84 23.19
N GLU A 441 -12.82 -40.45 23.84
CA GLU A 441 -13.87 -39.64 23.21
C GLU A 441 -13.31 -38.35 22.59
N LYS A 442 -12.51 -37.60 23.36
CA LYS A 442 -11.87 -36.35 22.89
C LYS A 442 -10.90 -36.56 21.74
N ILE A 443 -10.13 -37.65 21.78
CA ILE A 443 -9.17 -37.98 20.72
C ILE A 443 -9.92 -38.32 19.43
N GLU A 444 -10.97 -39.13 19.51
CA GLU A 444 -11.75 -39.51 18.32
C GLU A 444 -12.54 -38.34 17.73
N GLU A 445 -13.13 -37.49 18.57
CA GLU A 445 -13.75 -36.22 18.15
C GLU A 445 -12.77 -35.35 17.35
N MET A 446 -11.57 -35.12 17.88
CA MET A 446 -10.55 -34.30 17.23
C MET A 446 -9.99 -34.96 15.96
N LYS A 447 -9.88 -36.29 15.89
CA LYS A 447 -9.53 -36.99 14.65
C LYS A 447 -10.57 -36.79 13.56
N GLN A 448 -11.86 -36.80 13.90
CA GLN A 448 -12.93 -36.57 12.92
C GLN A 448 -12.88 -35.13 12.39
N GLU A 449 -12.66 -34.15 13.27
CA GLU A 449 -12.49 -32.74 12.91
C GLU A 449 -11.34 -32.53 11.91
N PHE A 450 -10.19 -33.18 12.13
CA PHE A 450 -8.99 -33.03 11.29
C PHE A 450 -8.86 -34.04 10.15
N LEU A 451 -9.80 -34.98 10.02
CA LEU A 451 -9.79 -35.97 8.94
C LEU A 451 -9.73 -35.33 7.53
N PRO A 452 -10.41 -34.20 7.25
CA PRO A 452 -10.31 -33.52 5.96
C PRO A 452 -8.91 -32.96 5.62
N TYR A 453 -8.06 -32.71 6.63
CA TYR A 453 -6.73 -32.11 6.47
C TYR A 453 -5.63 -33.12 6.18
N VAL A 454 -5.94 -34.42 6.29
CA VAL A 454 -4.94 -35.50 6.15
C VAL A 454 -5.24 -36.39 4.96
N VAL A 455 -4.17 -36.91 4.36
CA VAL A 455 -4.24 -37.93 3.31
C VAL A 455 -4.58 -39.32 3.88
N SER A 456 -4.28 -39.56 5.15
CA SER A 456 -4.49 -40.83 5.85
C SER A 456 -4.57 -40.61 7.37
N SER A 457 -5.31 -41.46 8.07
CA SER A 457 -5.38 -41.46 9.54
C SER A 457 -4.04 -41.80 10.22
N SER A 458 -3.05 -42.30 9.46
CA SER A 458 -1.67 -42.51 9.96
C SER A 458 -0.94 -41.21 10.30
N CYS A 459 -1.42 -40.06 9.82
CA CYS A 459 -0.90 -38.74 10.17
C CYS A 459 -1.16 -38.36 11.64
N PHE A 460 -2.05 -39.06 12.34
CA PHE A 460 -2.34 -38.80 13.74
C PHE A 460 -1.38 -39.55 14.67
N SER A 461 -0.94 -38.88 15.74
CA SER A 461 -0.06 -39.48 16.74
C SER A 461 -0.72 -40.69 17.41
N GLN A 462 0.12 -41.67 17.78
CA GLN A 462 -0.29 -42.86 18.55
C GLN A 462 0.13 -42.72 20.01
N ASN A 463 -0.37 -43.61 20.88
CA ASN A 463 -0.04 -43.62 22.32
C ASN A 463 -0.31 -42.28 23.02
N ASN A 464 -1.46 -41.71 22.71
CA ASN A 464 -1.88 -40.36 23.07
C ASN A 464 -2.19 -40.14 24.56
N VAL A 465 -2.24 -41.22 25.35
CA VAL A 465 -2.51 -41.18 26.79
C VAL A 465 -1.25 -41.57 27.56
N VAL A 466 -0.75 -40.64 28.39
CA VAL A 466 0.45 -40.81 29.20
C VAL A 466 0.10 -40.69 30.68
N LYS A 467 0.63 -41.60 31.49
CA LYS A 467 0.56 -41.59 32.96
C LYS A 467 1.96 -41.34 33.53
N THR A 468 2.13 -40.24 34.25
CA THR A 468 3.41 -39.86 34.88
C THR A 468 3.25 -39.79 36.39
N ARG A 469 4.15 -40.42 37.16
CA ARG A 469 4.12 -40.35 38.63
C ARG A 469 4.54 -38.95 39.09
N LEU A 470 3.72 -38.30 39.92
CA LEU A 470 4.06 -37.00 40.53
C LEU A 470 4.58 -37.17 41.95
N THR A 471 3.90 -38.01 42.73
CA THR A 471 4.25 -38.31 44.12
C THR A 471 4.05 -39.80 44.38
N ASN A 472 4.32 -40.24 45.61
CA ASN A 472 4.07 -41.62 45.99
C ASN A 472 2.60 -42.04 45.90
N LYS A 473 1.64 -41.09 45.91
CA LYS A 473 0.19 -41.37 45.93
C LYS A 473 -0.59 -40.75 44.77
N HIS A 474 0.07 -40.07 43.84
CA HIS A 474 -0.61 -39.33 42.76
C HIS A 474 0.11 -39.47 41.42
N TYR A 475 -0.70 -39.61 40.38
CA TYR A 475 -0.27 -39.63 38.98
C TYR A 475 -0.90 -38.47 38.22
N ARG A 476 -0.13 -37.90 37.28
CA ARG A 476 -0.65 -37.02 36.23
C ARG A 476 -1.01 -37.87 35.02
N PHE A 477 -2.28 -37.84 34.67
CA PHE A 477 -2.78 -38.37 33.42
C PHE A 477 -2.86 -37.24 32.40
N ARG A 478 -2.35 -37.50 31.20
CA ARG A 478 -2.35 -36.56 30.08
C ARG A 478 -2.83 -37.27 28.83
N ALA A 479 -3.80 -36.67 28.15
CA ALA A 479 -4.18 -37.03 26.79
C ALA A 479 -3.87 -35.87 25.83
N THR A 480 -3.19 -36.18 24.72
CA THR A 480 -2.76 -35.23 23.69
C THR A 480 -2.92 -35.87 22.32
N LEU A 481 -3.25 -35.09 21.30
CA LEU A 481 -3.30 -35.56 19.92
C LEU A 481 -2.54 -34.56 19.06
N SER A 482 -1.55 -35.06 18.33
CA SER A 482 -0.81 -34.31 17.34
C SER A 482 -1.11 -34.85 15.94
N MET A 483 -0.93 -33.98 14.95
CA MET A 483 -1.00 -34.30 13.53
C MET A 483 0.36 -34.01 12.90
N THR A 484 0.86 -34.94 12.10
CA THR A 484 2.08 -34.78 11.30
C THR A 484 1.81 -35.21 9.86
N ARG A 485 2.11 -34.34 8.91
CA ARG A 485 1.91 -34.60 7.47
C ARG A 485 2.95 -33.87 6.62
N ASP A 486 3.15 -34.38 5.42
CA ASP A 486 3.91 -33.69 4.38
C ASP A 486 3.00 -32.66 3.69
N ILE A 487 3.53 -31.46 3.46
CA ILE A 487 2.79 -30.34 2.90
C ILE A 487 3.69 -29.54 1.95
N SER A 488 3.16 -28.98 0.87
CA SER A 488 3.91 -28.04 0.03
C SER A 488 3.66 -26.60 0.47
N PRO A 489 4.71 -25.76 0.60
CA PRO A 489 4.57 -24.33 0.87
C PRO A 489 4.17 -23.50 -0.37
N ASP A 490 4.00 -24.12 -1.55
CA ASP A 490 3.86 -23.41 -2.82
C ASP A 490 2.54 -22.64 -2.96
N LEU A 491 1.55 -22.88 -2.09
CA LEU A 491 0.31 -22.10 -2.08
C LEU A 491 0.55 -20.60 -1.86
N GLN A 492 1.63 -20.23 -1.15
CA GLN A 492 2.04 -18.83 -1.02
C GLN A 492 2.46 -18.20 -2.35
N LEU A 493 2.97 -18.99 -3.29
CA LEU A 493 3.39 -18.49 -4.60
C LEU A 493 2.18 -18.19 -5.50
N LEU A 494 1.08 -18.91 -5.29
CA LEU A 494 -0.18 -18.65 -5.99
C LEU A 494 -0.74 -17.26 -5.66
N SER A 495 -0.79 -16.89 -4.38
CA SER A 495 -1.24 -15.56 -3.98
C SER A 495 -0.27 -14.47 -4.46
N PHE A 496 1.03 -14.73 -4.48
CA PHE A 496 2.01 -13.82 -5.11
C PHE A 496 1.72 -13.59 -6.60
N ASN A 497 1.54 -14.65 -7.40
CA ASN A 497 1.27 -14.52 -8.83
C ASN A 497 -0.01 -13.72 -9.10
N LEU A 498 -1.06 -13.99 -8.32
CA LEU A 498 -2.33 -13.29 -8.49
C LEU A 498 -2.18 -11.80 -8.14
N MET A 499 -1.52 -11.44 -7.03
CA MET A 499 -1.30 -10.02 -6.69
C MET A 499 -0.40 -9.33 -7.71
N HIS A 500 0.66 -10.01 -8.19
CA HIS A 500 1.55 -9.49 -9.23
C HIS A 500 0.78 -9.14 -10.50
N LYS A 501 -0.08 -10.05 -10.97
CA LYS A 501 -0.96 -9.82 -12.12
C LYS A 501 -1.89 -8.62 -11.88
N ILE A 502 -2.61 -8.61 -10.76
CA ILE A 502 -3.56 -7.54 -10.43
C ILE A 502 -2.85 -6.19 -10.36
N ALA A 503 -1.68 -6.12 -9.72
CA ALA A 503 -0.87 -4.91 -9.63
C ALA A 503 -0.41 -4.44 -11.03
N THR A 504 0.08 -5.36 -11.87
CA THR A 504 0.51 -5.06 -13.24
C THR A 504 -0.66 -4.54 -14.10
N ASP A 505 -1.84 -5.16 -14.00
CA ASP A 505 -3.07 -4.71 -14.68
C ASP A 505 -3.53 -3.30 -14.23
N ASN A 506 -3.05 -2.83 -13.06
CA ASN A 506 -3.29 -1.50 -12.51
C ASN A 506 -2.03 -0.62 -12.57
N ASN A 507 -1.18 -0.85 -13.58
CA ASN A 507 -0.01 -0.04 -13.90
C ASN A 507 1.08 0.03 -12.81
N VAL A 508 1.17 -0.94 -11.90
CA VAL A 508 2.32 -1.04 -10.98
C VAL A 508 3.54 -1.54 -11.78
N PRO A 509 4.72 -0.89 -11.68
CA PRO A 509 5.91 -1.24 -12.46
C PRO A 509 6.59 -2.49 -11.88
N LEU A 510 6.04 -3.67 -12.17
CA LEU A 510 6.64 -4.95 -11.81
C LEU A 510 7.36 -5.57 -13.02
N LEU A 511 8.52 -6.17 -12.77
CA LEU A 511 9.24 -7.01 -13.72
C LEU A 511 8.38 -8.21 -14.12
N THR A 512 8.61 -8.74 -15.32
CA THR A 512 7.91 -9.91 -15.84
C THR A 512 8.03 -11.09 -14.88
N ASN A 513 6.90 -11.62 -14.46
CA ASN A 513 6.83 -12.80 -13.62
C ASN A 513 6.93 -14.08 -14.47
N THR A 514 7.86 -14.95 -14.13
CA THR A 514 8.14 -16.22 -14.84
C THR A 514 7.69 -17.45 -14.06
N LEU A 515 7.03 -17.27 -12.90
CA LEU A 515 6.61 -18.36 -12.04
C LEU A 515 5.44 -19.13 -12.67
N ILE A 516 5.62 -20.44 -12.82
CA ILE A 516 4.65 -21.35 -13.45
C ILE A 516 4.18 -22.34 -12.39
N PHE A 517 2.88 -22.61 -12.36
CA PHE A 517 2.28 -23.67 -11.56
C PHE A 517 2.05 -24.92 -12.39
N ASP A 518 2.08 -26.08 -11.75
CA ASP A 518 1.68 -27.35 -12.33
C ASP A 518 0.53 -28.01 -11.55
N GLY A 519 -0.05 -29.04 -12.15
CA GLY A 519 -1.08 -29.88 -11.56
C GLY A 519 -2.24 -29.11 -10.92
N ARG A 520 -2.55 -29.47 -9.68
CA ARG A 520 -3.70 -28.94 -8.93
C ARG A 520 -3.53 -27.48 -8.52
N LEU A 521 -2.29 -27.01 -8.35
CA LEU A 521 -2.04 -25.61 -8.03
C LEU A 521 -2.30 -24.70 -9.24
N ALA A 522 -1.99 -25.17 -10.45
CA ALA A 522 -2.35 -24.48 -11.70
C ALA A 522 -3.88 -24.42 -11.89
N GLU A 523 -4.58 -25.52 -11.65
CA GLU A 523 -6.05 -25.55 -11.69
C GLU A 523 -6.66 -24.52 -10.71
N LEU A 524 -6.13 -24.44 -9.49
CA LEU A 524 -6.59 -23.48 -8.49
C LEU A 524 -6.30 -22.03 -8.89
N TYR A 525 -5.10 -21.75 -9.43
CA TYR A 525 -4.73 -20.42 -9.91
C TYR A 525 -5.69 -19.96 -11.01
N LEU A 526 -6.00 -20.83 -11.99
CA LEU A 526 -6.95 -20.51 -13.05
C LEU A 526 -8.34 -20.16 -12.52
N CYS A 527 -8.84 -20.88 -11.49
CA CYS A 527 -10.11 -20.52 -10.85
C CYS A 527 -10.10 -19.08 -10.29
N TYR A 528 -9.02 -18.69 -9.61
CA TYR A 528 -8.91 -17.34 -9.06
C TYR A 528 -8.71 -16.28 -10.16
N GLU A 529 -7.86 -16.57 -11.14
CA GLU A 529 -7.59 -15.66 -12.26
C GLU A 529 -8.86 -15.42 -13.09
N ASP A 530 -9.59 -16.46 -13.45
CA ASP A 530 -10.86 -16.36 -14.16
C ASP A 530 -11.87 -15.54 -13.36
N THR A 531 -11.98 -15.78 -12.06
CA THR A 531 -12.91 -15.04 -11.22
C THR A 531 -12.57 -13.54 -11.16
N TYR A 532 -11.28 -13.21 -11.03
CA TYR A 532 -10.80 -11.83 -11.08
C TYR A 532 -11.10 -11.17 -12.44
N ASN A 533 -10.87 -11.88 -13.55
CA ASN A 533 -11.10 -11.37 -14.90
C ASN A 533 -12.59 -11.12 -15.20
N HIS A 534 -13.47 -12.04 -14.79
CA HIS A 534 -14.91 -11.97 -15.10
C HIS A 534 -15.69 -11.04 -14.17
N SER A 535 -15.21 -10.82 -12.94
CA SER A 535 -15.87 -9.90 -12.01
C SER A 535 -14.88 -9.21 -11.09
N LYS A 536 -14.34 -8.10 -11.60
CA LYS A 536 -13.44 -7.18 -10.88
C LYS A 536 -14.03 -6.58 -9.59
N ASN A 537 -15.32 -6.81 -9.33
CA ASN A 537 -16.06 -6.34 -8.16
C ASN A 537 -16.49 -7.46 -7.20
N ILE A 538 -16.13 -8.73 -7.45
CA ILE A 538 -16.38 -9.78 -6.46
C ILE A 538 -15.54 -9.50 -5.21
N SER A 539 -16.20 -9.50 -4.05
CA SER A 539 -15.60 -9.40 -2.74
C SER A 539 -16.06 -10.53 -1.81
N GLY A 540 -15.22 -10.89 -0.85
CA GLY A 540 -15.49 -11.86 0.20
C GLY A 540 -15.43 -13.32 -0.23
N LEU A 541 -16.29 -14.14 0.37
CA LEU A 541 -16.26 -15.60 0.29
C LEU A 541 -16.88 -16.19 -0.99
N SER A 542 -17.43 -15.38 -1.89
CA SER A 542 -18.08 -15.92 -3.10
C SER A 542 -17.09 -16.65 -4.00
N ILE A 543 -15.84 -16.23 -4.04
CA ILE A 543 -14.79 -16.88 -4.84
C ILE A 543 -14.54 -18.31 -4.37
N ILE A 544 -14.52 -18.53 -3.06
CA ILE A 544 -14.32 -19.87 -2.48
C ILE A 544 -15.42 -20.83 -2.92
N LYS A 545 -16.65 -20.34 -3.14
CA LYS A 545 -17.78 -21.16 -3.59
C LYS A 545 -17.66 -21.61 -5.05
N GLU A 546 -16.86 -20.92 -5.86
CA GLU A 546 -16.59 -21.28 -7.25
C GLU A 546 -15.49 -22.35 -7.37
N VAL A 547 -14.70 -22.58 -6.31
CA VAL A 547 -13.65 -23.60 -6.31
C VAL A 547 -14.30 -25.00 -6.19
N PRO A 548 -14.03 -25.94 -7.12
CA PRO A 548 -14.58 -27.29 -7.04
C PRO A 548 -14.21 -27.99 -5.73
N GLU A 549 -15.18 -28.66 -5.10
CA GLU A 549 -14.98 -29.33 -3.80
C GLU A 549 -13.81 -30.34 -3.84
N SER A 550 -13.68 -31.10 -4.93
CA SER A 550 -12.56 -32.04 -5.11
C SER A 550 -11.18 -31.36 -5.17
N LEU A 551 -11.12 -30.13 -5.68
CA LEU A 551 -9.90 -29.32 -5.75
C LEU A 551 -9.61 -28.71 -4.39
N SER A 552 -10.61 -28.08 -3.76
CA SER A 552 -10.48 -27.53 -2.40
C SER A 552 -10.06 -28.61 -1.39
N SER A 553 -10.63 -29.82 -1.47
CA SER A 553 -10.26 -30.94 -0.60
C SER A 553 -8.82 -31.41 -0.83
N TYR A 554 -8.35 -31.41 -2.07
CA TYR A 554 -6.96 -31.74 -2.39
C TYR A 554 -6.02 -30.67 -1.83
N VAL A 555 -6.33 -29.40 -2.07
CA VAL A 555 -5.54 -28.24 -1.63
C VAL A 555 -5.41 -28.22 -0.11
N LEU A 556 -6.51 -28.48 0.60
CA LEU A 556 -6.54 -28.56 2.06
C LEU A 556 -5.55 -29.59 2.62
N LYS A 557 -5.45 -30.77 1.98
CA LYS A 557 -4.57 -31.86 2.43
C LYS A 557 -3.11 -31.63 2.13
N HIS A 558 -2.83 -31.05 0.97
CA HIS A 558 -1.49 -31.02 0.39
C HIS A 558 -0.77 -29.67 0.51
N TYR A 559 -1.48 -28.57 0.77
CA TYR A 559 -0.89 -27.23 0.75
C TYR A 559 -1.30 -26.31 1.90
N VAL A 560 -2.53 -26.42 2.43
CA VAL A 560 -3.00 -25.51 3.50
C VAL A 560 -2.41 -25.91 4.84
N HIS A 561 -1.59 -25.08 5.47
CA HIS A 561 -0.98 -25.37 6.78
C HIS A 561 -2.00 -25.34 7.93
N CYS A 562 -1.71 -26.04 9.03
CA CYS A 562 -2.50 -25.98 10.26
C CYS A 562 -1.93 -24.93 11.22
N SER A 563 -2.31 -23.67 11.03
CA SER A 563 -1.77 -22.56 11.83
C SER A 563 -2.24 -22.56 13.29
N ASP A 564 -3.46 -23.04 13.56
CA ASP A 564 -4.08 -23.00 14.88
C ASP A 564 -3.89 -24.32 15.65
N HIS A 565 -3.15 -24.23 16.76
CA HIS A 565 -2.74 -25.38 17.55
C HIS A 565 -2.58 -25.05 19.03
N TRP A 566 -2.46 -26.10 19.85
CA TRP A 566 -2.35 -26.02 21.31
C TRP A 566 -0.93 -26.23 21.80
N ALA A 567 0.07 -25.95 20.97
CA ALA A 567 1.46 -25.98 21.45
C ALA A 567 1.70 -24.79 22.39
N LEU A 568 2.51 -24.99 23.42
CA LEU A 568 2.90 -23.92 24.32
C LEU A 568 4.05 -23.12 23.70
N ASP A 569 3.84 -21.81 23.62
CA ASP A 569 4.87 -20.83 23.35
C ASP A 569 5.03 -19.94 24.57
N SER A 570 6.24 -19.89 25.13
CA SER A 570 6.58 -19.08 26.31
C SER A 570 5.61 -19.26 27.50
N GLY A 571 5.03 -20.46 27.64
CA GLY A 571 4.07 -20.82 28.70
C GLY A 571 2.60 -20.52 28.39
N MET A 572 2.28 -19.99 27.20
CA MET A 572 0.93 -19.62 26.78
C MET A 572 0.52 -20.33 25.48
N TYR A 573 -0.78 -20.43 25.22
CA TYR A 573 -1.31 -20.94 23.94
C TYR A 573 -1.56 -19.78 22.96
N THR A 574 -0.48 -19.21 22.42
CA THR A 574 -0.56 -18.04 21.51
C THR A 574 -1.17 -18.37 20.15
N MET A 575 -1.11 -19.63 19.72
CA MET A 575 -1.68 -20.12 18.46
C MET A 575 -3.02 -20.86 18.64
N LYS A 576 -3.69 -20.73 19.80
CA LYS A 576 -4.96 -21.42 20.01
C LYS A 576 -6.02 -20.99 18.99
N PRO A 577 -6.92 -21.89 18.59
CA PRO A 577 -8.08 -21.52 17.79
C PRO A 577 -9.03 -20.64 18.59
N LYS A 578 -9.71 -19.73 17.90
CA LYS A 578 -10.94 -19.11 18.39
C LYS A 578 -12.10 -20.07 18.17
N ILE A 579 -12.90 -20.23 19.22
CA ILE A 579 -14.03 -21.16 19.25
C ILE A 579 -15.30 -20.37 19.50
N ASN A 580 -16.30 -20.57 18.64
CA ASN A 580 -17.59 -19.90 18.73
C ASN A 580 -18.48 -20.53 19.82
N GLN A 581 -19.67 -19.96 20.02
CA GLN A 581 -20.63 -20.46 21.02
C GLN A 581 -21.15 -21.89 20.75
N TYR A 582 -20.96 -22.42 19.54
CA TYR A 582 -21.34 -23.77 19.13
C TYR A 582 -20.18 -24.78 19.25
N GLY A 583 -18.99 -24.34 19.66
CA GLY A 583 -17.82 -25.20 19.79
C GLY A 583 -17.03 -25.36 18.48
N GLU A 584 -17.33 -24.57 17.44
CA GLU A 584 -16.69 -24.64 16.13
C GLU A 584 -15.60 -23.58 16.01
N ARG A 585 -14.58 -23.85 15.18
CA ARG A 585 -13.53 -22.87 14.86
C ARG A 585 -14.12 -21.75 14.01
N GLU A 586 -13.84 -20.51 14.39
CA GLU A 586 -14.27 -19.34 13.64
C GLU A 586 -13.17 -18.30 13.52
N ARG A 587 -13.20 -17.53 12.44
CA ARG A 587 -12.34 -16.37 12.28
C ARG A 587 -13.01 -15.12 12.86
N GLN A 588 -12.29 -14.39 13.71
CA GLN A 588 -12.73 -13.05 14.11
C GLN A 588 -12.50 -12.05 12.97
N VAL A 589 -13.52 -11.26 12.65
CA VAL A 589 -13.47 -10.23 11.60
C VAL A 589 -13.93 -8.88 12.15
N TRP A 590 -13.06 -7.88 12.02
CA TRP A 590 -13.36 -6.48 12.24
C TRP A 590 -13.83 -5.85 10.94
N LEU A 591 -14.99 -5.19 11.00
CA LEU A 591 -15.60 -4.54 9.85
C LEU A 591 -14.83 -3.28 9.45
N HIS A 592 -14.86 -2.96 8.16
CA HIS A 592 -14.30 -1.72 7.64
C HIS A 592 -15.12 -0.52 8.12
N LYS A 593 -14.70 0.12 9.22
CA LYS A 593 -15.40 1.26 9.81
C LYS A 593 -14.46 2.43 10.06
N LYS A 594 -15.01 3.63 9.89
CA LYS A 594 -14.34 4.88 10.26
C LYS A 594 -14.02 4.90 11.75
N GLN A 595 -12.81 5.32 12.08
CA GLN A 595 -12.35 5.40 13.46
C GLN A 595 -12.52 6.82 13.99
N LYS A 596 -13.04 6.92 15.22
CA LYS A 596 -13.34 8.21 15.85
C LYS A 596 -12.03 8.99 16.09
N GLY A 597 -11.98 10.23 15.61
CA GLY A 597 -10.83 11.13 15.80
C GLY A 597 -9.84 11.18 14.63
N TYR A 598 -10.10 10.44 13.55
CA TYR A 598 -9.37 10.61 12.29
C TYR A 598 -10.17 11.53 11.33
N PRO A 599 -9.50 12.38 10.54
CA PRO A 599 -10.15 13.43 9.75
C PRO A 599 -11.03 12.94 8.59
N PHE A 600 -11.29 11.63 8.45
CA PHE A 600 -12.10 11.07 7.36
C PHE A 600 -13.07 10.00 7.85
#